data_AF-A0A453SWF8-F1
#
_entry.id   AF-A0A453SWF8-F1
#
_cell.length_a   1.000
_cell.length_b   1.000
_cell.length_c   1.000
_cell.angle_alpha   90.00
_cell.angle_beta   90.00
_cell.angle_gamma   90.00
#
_symmetry.space_group_name_H-M   'P 1'
#
loop_
_entity.id
_entity.type
_entity.pdbx_description
1 polymer ?
#
loop_
_entity_poly.entity_id
_entity_poly.type
_entity_poly.pdbx_seq_one_letter_code
_entity_poly.pdbx_strand_id
1 'polypeptide(L)'
;MAGSHNDINVMQRSPVFARLAEGHSPPVNFEINGHHYNKGYYLADGIYPQWSTFVKTTSKPQGEKRQRFAQMQESARKDVESALGVLQSRWGTIRHPSLTWDEGKLWEVMTACVIMHNMIVEDERDNSIFDQGFDFRGENVEPLHQEPATFEQFAQFHLEMRDWHTHLDIQNELVEHM
;
A
#
# COMPACT_ATOMS: atom_id res chain seq x y z
N MET A 1 -20.34 -15.83 -12.33
CA MET A 1 -20.52 -14.68 -11.40
C MET A 1 -19.28 -14.61 -10.55
N ALA A 2 -18.35 -13.69 -10.85
CA ALA A 2 -17.05 -13.60 -10.19
C ALA A 2 -17.05 -12.48 -9.14
N GLY A 3 -16.73 -12.84 -7.90
CA GLY A 3 -15.84 -12.08 -7.03
C GLY A 3 -16.25 -10.69 -6.54
N SER A 4 -17.39 -10.51 -5.87
CA SER A 4 -17.63 -9.28 -5.08
C SER A 4 -16.97 -9.30 -3.69
N HIS A 5 -16.44 -10.46 -3.26
CA HIS A 5 -15.82 -10.65 -1.95
C HIS A 5 -14.32 -11.01 -2.06
N ASN A 6 -13.75 -10.96 -3.27
CA ASN A 6 -12.38 -11.42 -3.45
C ASN A 6 -11.40 -10.49 -2.73
N ASP A 7 -11.62 -9.18 -2.75
CA ASP A 7 -10.72 -8.21 -2.13
C ASP A 7 -10.79 -8.28 -0.59
N ILE A 8 -11.97 -8.50 -0.02
CA ILE A 8 -12.13 -8.75 1.44
C ILE A 8 -11.45 -10.06 1.84
N ASN A 9 -11.60 -11.11 1.03
CA ASN A 9 -10.94 -12.39 1.28
C ASN A 9 -9.41 -12.28 1.13
N VAL A 10 -8.92 -11.47 0.18
CA VAL A 10 -7.49 -11.17 0.01
C VAL A 10 -6.98 -10.41 1.23
N MET A 11 -7.72 -9.43 1.74
CA MET A 11 -7.34 -8.70 2.96
C MET A 11 -7.31 -9.62 4.19
N GLN A 12 -8.35 -10.42 4.41
CA GLN A 12 -8.42 -11.34 5.56
C GLN A 12 -7.34 -12.42 5.54
N ARG A 13 -6.80 -12.75 4.36
CA ARG A 13 -5.74 -13.74 4.18
C ARG A 13 -4.36 -13.13 3.97
N SER A 14 -4.25 -11.80 3.96
CA SER A 14 -3.00 -11.11 3.71
C SER A 14 -2.13 -11.13 4.96
N PRO A 15 -0.88 -11.64 4.89
CA PRO A 15 0.05 -11.61 6.01
C PRO A 15 0.33 -10.19 6.52
N VAL A 16 0.24 -9.17 5.66
CA VAL A 16 0.39 -7.76 6.04
C VAL A 16 -0.72 -7.33 6.99
N PHE A 17 -1.98 -7.65 6.65
CA PHE A 17 -3.12 -7.32 7.48
C PHE A 17 -3.26 -8.26 8.68
N ALA A 18 -2.78 -9.50 8.59
CA ALA A 18 -2.67 -10.42 9.72
C ALA A 18 -1.68 -9.88 10.77
N ARG A 19 -0.47 -9.50 10.36
CA ARG A 19 0.50 -8.83 11.26
C ARG A 19 -0.05 -7.55 11.85
N LEU A 20 -0.76 -6.74 11.05
CA LEU A 20 -1.42 -5.54 11.53
C LEU A 20 -2.47 -5.90 12.61
N ALA A 21 -3.35 -6.87 12.34
CA ALA A 21 -4.37 -7.36 13.27
C ALA A 21 -3.80 -7.99 14.55
N GLU A 22 -2.64 -8.63 14.44
CA GLU A 22 -1.89 -9.22 15.55
C GLU A 22 -1.02 -8.19 16.30
N GLY A 23 -1.07 -6.90 15.95
CA GLY A 23 -0.25 -5.87 16.61
C GLY A 23 1.25 -5.93 16.29
N HIS A 24 1.64 -6.74 15.30
CA HIS A 24 3.01 -6.94 14.81
C HIS A 24 3.36 -6.08 13.60
N SER A 25 2.53 -5.09 13.27
CA SER A 25 2.89 -4.10 12.26
C SER A 25 4.14 -3.35 12.72
N PRO A 26 5.05 -2.98 11.79
CA PRO A 26 6.11 -2.03 12.10
C PRO A 26 5.52 -0.81 12.81
N PRO A 27 6.18 -0.31 13.88
CA PRO A 27 5.72 0.88 14.56
C PRO A 27 5.79 2.06 13.59
N VAL A 28 4.64 2.65 13.30
CA VAL A 28 4.53 3.81 12.43
C VAL A 28 4.03 4.96 13.29
N ASN A 29 4.86 5.98 13.47
CA ASN A 29 4.47 7.20 14.16
C ASN A 29 4.56 8.36 13.19
N PHE A 30 3.44 9.03 12.93
CA PHE A 30 3.41 10.26 12.16
C PHE A 30 2.47 11.27 12.80
N GLU A 31 2.65 12.53 12.43
CA GLU A 31 1.84 13.64 12.88
C GLU A 31 1.18 14.30 11.67
N ILE A 32 -0.13 14.54 11.75
CA ILE A 32 -0.87 15.34 10.78
C ILE A 32 -1.58 16.44 11.55
N ASN A 33 -1.34 17.69 11.20
CA ASN A 33 -1.99 18.85 11.81
C ASN A 33 -1.98 18.87 13.36
N GLY A 34 -0.91 18.36 14.01
CA GLY A 34 -0.81 18.29 15.47
C GLY A 34 -1.40 17.04 16.12
N HIS A 35 -1.98 16.13 15.34
CA HIS A 35 -2.49 14.85 15.83
C HIS A 35 -1.51 13.72 15.52
N HIS A 36 -1.22 12.92 16.55
CA HIS A 36 -0.31 11.78 16.45
C HIS A 36 -1.08 10.51 16.11
N TYR A 37 -0.58 9.81 15.09
CA TYR A 37 -1.08 8.53 14.66
C TYR A 37 0.02 7.48 14.81
N ASN A 38 -0.34 6.36 15.44
CA ASN A 38 0.55 5.22 15.70
C ASN A 38 0.27 4.02 14.77
N LYS A 39 -0.58 4.21 13.75
CA LYS A 39 -0.96 3.19 12.78
C LYS A 39 -0.81 3.74 11.37
N GLY A 40 -0.03 3.05 10.55
CA GLY A 40 0.09 3.38 9.13
C GLY A 40 -1.25 3.29 8.41
N TYR A 41 -1.42 4.14 7.40
CA TYR A 41 -2.54 4.08 6.48
C TYR A 41 -2.08 3.68 5.09
N TYR A 42 -2.98 3.07 4.33
CA TYR A 42 -2.76 2.61 2.96
C TYR A 42 -3.66 3.41 2.02
N LEU A 43 -3.12 3.84 0.88
CA LEU A 43 -3.92 4.42 -0.18
C LEU A 43 -4.81 3.34 -0.79
N ALA A 44 -6.10 3.62 -0.89
CA ALA A 44 -7.08 2.67 -1.38
C ALA A 44 -7.99 3.32 -2.42
N ASP A 45 -8.46 2.51 -3.37
CA ASP A 45 -9.44 2.95 -4.35
C ASP A 45 -10.87 2.96 -3.75
N GLY A 46 -11.84 3.28 -4.60
CA GLY A 46 -13.25 3.36 -4.23
C GLY A 46 -13.88 2.03 -3.78
N ILE A 47 -13.30 0.87 -4.11
CA ILE A 47 -13.89 -0.45 -3.88
C ILE A 47 -13.61 -0.99 -2.47
N TYR A 48 -12.59 -0.45 -1.80
CA TYR A 48 -12.25 -0.84 -0.43
C TYR A 48 -13.23 -0.27 0.61
N PRO A 49 -13.44 -0.97 1.73
CA PRO A 49 -14.27 -0.49 2.82
C PRO A 49 -13.65 0.75 3.48
N GLN A 50 -14.48 1.51 4.19
CA GLN A 50 -14.07 2.73 4.90
C GLN A 50 -13.46 2.37 6.26
N TRP A 51 -12.25 1.81 6.23
CA TRP A 51 -11.48 1.46 7.42
C TRP A 51 -10.47 2.57 7.74
N SER A 52 -10.11 2.73 9.02
CA SER A 52 -9.13 3.72 9.48
C SER A 52 -7.74 3.52 8.87
N THR A 53 -7.42 2.28 8.50
CA THR A 53 -6.21 1.92 7.77
C THR A 53 -6.25 2.24 6.28
N PHE A 54 -7.39 2.65 5.72
CA PHE A 54 -7.51 3.01 4.30
C PHE A 54 -7.81 4.48 4.12
N VAL A 55 -7.01 5.17 3.33
CA VAL A 55 -7.32 6.53 2.88
C VAL A 55 -7.77 6.44 1.44
N LYS A 56 -9.07 6.66 1.25
CA LYS A 56 -9.71 6.56 -0.07
C LYS A 56 -9.63 7.88 -0.83
N THR A 57 -9.46 7.79 -2.14
CA THR A 57 -9.65 8.94 -3.02
C THR A 57 -11.11 9.41 -2.98
N THR A 58 -11.32 10.72 -2.81
CA THR A 58 -12.66 11.30 -2.81
C THR A 58 -13.21 11.34 -4.24
N SER A 59 -14.34 10.69 -4.50
CA SER A 59 -15.04 10.80 -5.78
C SER A 59 -15.71 12.17 -5.89
N LYS A 60 -15.40 12.92 -6.96
CA LYS A 60 -15.90 14.29 -7.21
C LYS A 60 -15.51 15.29 -6.11
N PRO A 61 -14.20 15.52 -5.89
CA PRO A 61 -13.73 16.42 -4.84
C PRO A 61 -14.25 17.85 -5.04
N GLN A 62 -14.79 18.42 -3.96
CA GLN A 62 -15.29 19.80 -3.91
C GLN A 62 -14.31 20.68 -3.13
N GLY A 63 -13.99 21.85 -3.67
CA GLY A 63 -12.99 22.76 -3.10
C GLY A 63 -11.55 22.43 -3.53
N GLU A 64 -10.69 23.45 -3.51
CA GLU A 64 -9.34 23.40 -4.06
C GLU A 64 -8.46 22.35 -3.37
N LYS A 65 -8.44 22.32 -2.03
CA LYS A 65 -7.65 21.35 -1.25
C LYS A 65 -8.03 19.89 -1.55
N ARG A 66 -9.33 19.57 -1.58
CA ARG A 66 -9.81 18.21 -1.88
C ARG A 66 -9.49 17.82 -3.33
N GLN A 67 -9.55 18.76 -4.26
CA GLN A 67 -9.17 18.51 -5.66
C GLN A 67 -7.67 18.18 -5.77
N ARG A 68 -6.82 18.99 -5.12
CA ARG A 68 -5.39 18.77 -5.07
C ARG A 68 -5.03 17.44 -4.41
N PHE A 69 -5.65 17.13 -3.28
CA PHE A 69 -5.49 15.86 -2.58
C PHE A 69 -5.84 14.66 -3.48
N ALA A 70 -7.02 14.68 -4.10
CA ALA A 70 -7.45 13.61 -5.00
C ALA A 70 -6.54 13.47 -6.22
N GLN A 71 -6.04 14.58 -6.78
CA GLN A 71 -5.11 14.56 -7.90
C GLN A 71 -3.78 13.90 -7.53
N MET A 72 -3.21 14.21 -6.36
CA MET A 72 -1.97 13.60 -5.90
C MET A 72 -2.12 12.11 -5.61
N GLN A 73 -3.21 11.71 -4.94
CA GLN A 73 -3.49 10.29 -4.72
C GLN A 73 -3.64 9.52 -6.02
N GLU A 74 -4.39 10.07 -6.98
CA GLU A 74 -4.61 9.45 -8.28
C GLU A 74 -3.31 9.39 -9.11
N SER A 75 -2.44 10.38 -8.99
CA SER A 75 -1.11 10.36 -9.63
C SER A 75 -0.25 9.23 -9.06
N ALA A 76 -0.13 9.14 -7.73
CA ALA A 76 0.65 8.09 -7.08
C ALA A 76 0.12 6.69 -7.43
N ARG A 77 -1.21 6.52 -7.47
CA ARG A 77 -1.85 5.27 -7.89
C ARG A 77 -1.49 4.91 -9.34
N LYS A 78 -1.56 5.88 -10.25
CA LYS A 78 -1.18 5.69 -11.65
C LYS A 78 0.28 5.31 -11.82
N ASP A 79 1.18 5.87 -11.02
CA ASP A 79 2.60 5.55 -11.08
C ASP A 79 2.83 4.08 -10.69
N VAL A 80 2.20 3.61 -9.61
CA VAL A 80 2.25 2.20 -9.17
C VAL A 80 1.66 1.27 -10.22
N GLU A 81 0.48 1.62 -10.77
CA GLU A 81 -0.16 0.81 -11.82
C GLU A 81 0.65 0.77 -13.11
N SER A 82 1.27 1.88 -13.50
CA SER A 82 2.12 1.95 -14.67
C SER A 82 3.37 1.10 -14.50
N ALA A 83 4.04 1.20 -13.34
CA ALA A 83 5.21 0.38 -13.02
C ALA A 83 4.86 -1.13 -13.01
N LEU A 84 3.76 -1.50 -12.36
CA LEU A 84 3.32 -2.90 -12.32
C LEU A 84 2.90 -3.39 -13.71
N GLY A 85 2.23 -2.55 -14.51
CA GLY A 85 1.85 -2.86 -15.89
C GLY A 85 3.07 -3.12 -16.79
N VAL A 86 4.12 -2.31 -16.65
CA VAL A 86 5.40 -2.53 -17.35
C VAL A 86 6.00 -3.88 -16.93
N LEU A 87 6.07 -4.16 -15.64
CA LEU A 87 6.60 -5.43 -15.13
C LEU A 87 5.76 -6.63 -15.60
N GLN A 88 4.44 -6.55 -15.58
CA GLN A 88 3.53 -7.60 -16.07
C GLN A 88 3.64 -7.83 -17.57
N SER A 89 3.89 -6.78 -18.36
CA SER A 89 4.05 -6.89 -19.81
C SER A 89 5.32 -7.66 -20.19
N ARG A 90 6.39 -7.52 -19.38
CA ARG A 90 7.69 -8.16 -19.61
C ARG A 90 7.79 -9.53 -18.96
N TRP A 91 7.22 -9.71 -17.76
CA TRP A 91 7.41 -10.91 -16.95
C TRP A 91 6.11 -11.70 -16.79
N GLY A 92 6.03 -12.85 -17.47
CA GLY A 92 4.88 -13.76 -17.38
C GLY A 92 4.59 -14.24 -15.96
N THR A 93 5.62 -14.34 -15.11
CA THR A 93 5.50 -14.72 -13.69
C THR A 93 4.70 -13.71 -12.87
N ILE A 94 4.78 -12.41 -13.18
CA ILE A 94 4.03 -11.34 -12.47
C ILE A 94 2.61 -11.23 -13.03
N ARG A 95 2.43 -11.53 -14.32
CA ARG A 95 1.12 -11.46 -14.99
C ARG A 95 0.10 -12.48 -14.48
N HIS A 96 0.56 -13.64 -14.04
CA HIS A 96 -0.30 -14.73 -13.61
C HIS A 96 -0.33 -14.85 -12.08
N PRO A 97 -1.42 -15.38 -11.50
CA PRO A 97 -1.45 -15.69 -10.08
C PRO A 97 -0.23 -16.53 -9.70
N SER A 98 0.44 -16.13 -8.62
CA SER A 98 1.63 -16.83 -8.17
C SER A 98 1.33 -18.30 -7.89
N LEU A 99 2.27 -19.16 -8.28
CA LEU A 99 2.21 -20.60 -7.98
C LEU A 99 2.40 -20.87 -6.47
N THR A 100 2.85 -19.87 -5.71
CA THR A 100 3.04 -19.94 -4.26
C THR A 100 2.61 -18.65 -3.57
N TRP A 101 2.08 -18.78 -2.36
CA TRP A 101 1.71 -17.64 -1.50
C TRP A 101 2.79 -17.34 -0.45
N ASP A 102 3.96 -17.93 -0.58
CA ASP A 102 5.10 -17.69 0.30
C ASP A 102 5.64 -16.27 0.10
N GLU A 103 5.58 -15.45 1.15
CA GLU A 103 5.97 -14.03 1.12
C GLU A 103 7.44 -13.87 0.71
N GLY A 104 8.33 -14.73 1.20
CA GLY A 104 9.76 -14.70 0.88
C GLY A 104 10.02 -14.97 -0.60
N LYS A 105 9.40 -16.02 -1.16
CA LYS A 105 9.52 -16.32 -2.59
C LYS A 105 8.90 -15.24 -3.48
N LEU A 106 7.75 -14.69 -3.09
CA LEU A 106 7.14 -13.59 -3.82
C LEU A 106 8.03 -12.34 -3.83
N TRP A 107 8.62 -12.01 -2.68
CA TRP A 107 9.61 -10.95 -2.55
C TRP A 107 10.80 -11.20 -3.48
N GLU A 108 11.43 -12.37 -3.41
CA GLU A 108 12.57 -12.73 -4.26
C GLU A 108 12.26 -12.59 -5.75
N VAL A 109 11.10 -13.09 -6.19
CA VAL A 109 10.67 -12.98 -7.59
C VAL A 109 10.46 -11.51 -7.99
N MET A 110 9.76 -10.73 -7.16
CA MET A 110 9.53 -9.31 -7.46
C MET A 110 10.84 -8.52 -7.49
N THR A 111 11.72 -8.72 -6.52
CA THR A 111 13.05 -8.10 -6.47
C THR A 111 13.88 -8.47 -7.70
N ALA A 112 13.91 -9.75 -8.09
CA ALA A 112 14.61 -10.20 -9.28
C ALA A 112 14.04 -9.55 -10.55
N CYS A 113 12.72 -9.47 -10.69
CA CYS A 113 12.07 -8.81 -11.83
C CYS A 113 12.38 -7.32 -11.91
N VAL A 114 12.46 -6.62 -10.79
CA VAL A 114 12.84 -5.19 -10.73
C VAL A 114 14.32 -5.01 -11.10
N ILE A 115 15.22 -5.82 -10.55
CA ILE A 115 16.66 -5.76 -10.88
C ILE A 115 16.87 -6.03 -12.37
N MET A 116 16.30 -7.12 -12.90
CA MET A 116 16.41 -7.44 -14.32
C MET A 116 15.78 -6.37 -15.20
N HIS A 117 14.66 -5.76 -14.78
CA HIS A 117 14.07 -4.65 -15.51
C HIS A 117 15.03 -3.45 -15.58
N ASN A 118 15.63 -3.07 -14.46
CA ASN A 118 16.58 -1.96 -14.40
C ASN A 118 17.82 -2.26 -15.25
N MET A 119 18.36 -3.47 -15.19
CA MET A 119 19.50 -3.89 -16.01
C MET A 119 19.19 -3.83 -17.52
N ILE A 120 18.01 -4.29 -17.95
CA ILE A 120 17.61 -4.21 -19.35
C ILE A 120 17.39 -2.75 -19.77
N VAL A 121 16.78 -1.94 -18.90
CA VAL A 121 16.60 -0.51 -19.16
C VAL A 121 17.94 0.21 -19.30
N GLU A 122 18.95 -0.15 -18.50
CA GLU A 122 20.32 0.39 -18.63
C GLU A 122 21.00 -0.06 -19.93
N ASP A 123 20.86 -1.34 -20.32
CA ASP A 123 21.46 -1.89 -21.55
C ASP A 123 20.79 -1.35 -22.84
N GLU A 124 19.47 -1.17 -22.83
CA GLU A 124 18.69 -0.67 -23.97
C GLU A 124 18.72 0.87 -24.12
N ARG A 125 19.30 1.61 -23.17
CA ARG A 125 19.27 3.09 -23.15
C ARG A 125 20.40 3.73 -23.96
N ASP A 126 20.01 4.56 -24.93
CA ASP A 126 20.92 5.52 -25.59
C ASP A 126 21.29 6.64 -24.59
N ASN A 127 22.56 7.07 -24.56
CA ASN A 127 23.25 7.84 -23.49
C ASN A 127 22.66 9.23 -23.12
N SER A 128 21.44 9.62 -23.51
CA SER A 128 20.97 11.01 -23.47
C SER A 128 19.86 11.36 -22.46
N ILE A 129 19.31 10.43 -21.67
CA ILE A 129 18.19 10.75 -20.78
C ILE A 129 18.58 10.50 -19.32
N PHE A 130 18.77 11.61 -18.63
CA PHE A 130 19.25 11.74 -17.26
C PHE A 130 18.54 10.83 -16.24
N ASP A 131 19.40 10.42 -15.30
CA ASP A 131 19.16 9.89 -13.97
C ASP A 131 18.09 10.69 -13.21
N GLN A 132 16.87 10.14 -13.14
CA GLN A 132 15.99 10.39 -12.00
C GLN A 132 16.06 9.14 -11.12
N GLY A 133 17.19 9.01 -10.43
CA GLY A 133 17.37 8.04 -9.38
C GLY A 133 16.19 8.10 -8.42
N PHE A 134 15.41 7.02 -8.39
CA PHE A 134 14.42 6.81 -7.36
C PHE A 134 15.19 6.44 -6.08
N ASP A 135 15.77 7.45 -5.43
CA ASP A 135 16.68 7.29 -4.30
C ASP A 135 15.92 7.01 -2.98
N PHE A 136 14.76 6.36 -3.07
CA PHE A 136 14.03 5.89 -1.90
C PHE A 136 14.58 4.53 -1.46
N ARG A 137 15.78 4.54 -0.89
CA ARG A 137 16.26 3.45 -0.04
C ARG A 137 15.65 3.60 1.35
N GLY A 138 14.34 3.36 1.45
CA GLY A 138 13.76 3.03 2.74
C GLY A 138 14.47 1.78 3.29
N GLU A 139 14.65 1.69 4.61
CA GLU A 139 15.11 0.46 5.21
C GLU A 139 14.15 -0.67 4.85
N ASN A 140 14.67 -1.83 4.44
CA ASN A 140 13.85 -3.02 4.29
C ASN A 140 13.19 -3.29 5.64
N VAL A 141 11.87 -3.31 5.67
CA VAL A 141 11.13 -3.71 6.86
C VAL A 141 11.46 -5.17 7.15
N GLU A 142 12.26 -5.43 8.18
CA GLU A 142 12.44 -6.79 8.67
C GLU A 142 11.15 -7.26 9.34
N PRO A 143 10.55 -8.38 8.90
CA PRO A 143 9.42 -8.99 9.59
C PRO A 143 9.80 -9.42 11.01
N LEU A 144 9.56 -8.56 12.00
CA LEU A 144 9.65 -8.93 13.41
C LEU A 144 8.64 -10.05 13.68
N HIS A 145 9.13 -11.27 13.86
CA HIS A 145 8.35 -12.37 14.42
C HIS A 145 8.25 -12.15 15.94
N GLN A 146 7.17 -11.49 16.36
CA GLN A 146 6.83 -11.31 17.77
C GLN A 146 5.84 -12.38 18.25
N GLU A 147 5.68 -12.50 19.58
CA GLU A 147 4.79 -13.47 20.21
C GLU A 147 3.33 -13.26 19.79
N PRO A 148 2.53 -14.32 19.58
CA PRO A 148 1.15 -14.19 19.12
C PRO A 148 0.33 -13.24 20.01
N ALA A 149 -0.33 -12.25 19.40
CA ALA A 149 -1.26 -11.39 20.13
C ALA A 149 -2.35 -12.21 20.84
N THR A 150 -2.78 -11.72 21.99
CA THR A 150 -3.94 -12.32 22.67
C THR A 150 -5.19 -12.11 21.82
N PHE A 151 -6.18 -13.00 21.96
CA PHE A 151 -7.46 -12.87 21.27
C PHE A 151 -8.14 -11.51 21.53
N GLU A 152 -7.98 -10.96 22.73
CA GLU A 152 -8.49 -9.66 23.11
C GLU A 152 -7.80 -8.51 22.36
N GLN A 153 -6.47 -8.55 22.26
CA GLN A 153 -5.69 -7.59 21.47
C GLN A 153 -6.05 -7.65 19.99
N PHE A 154 -6.19 -8.86 19.43
CA PHE A 154 -6.63 -9.09 18.06
C PHE A 154 -8.03 -8.52 17.79
N ALA A 155 -8.99 -8.80 18.69
CA ALA A 155 -10.36 -8.31 18.56
C ALA A 155 -10.43 -6.78 18.65
N GLN A 156 -9.73 -6.18 19.62
CA GLN A 156 -9.65 -4.75 19.79
C GLN A 156 -9.03 -4.06 18.57
N PHE A 157 -7.94 -4.63 18.04
CA PHE A 157 -7.29 -4.10 16.86
C PHE A 157 -8.23 -4.11 15.64
N HIS A 158 -8.96 -5.21 15.43
CA HIS A 158 -9.95 -5.29 14.36
C HIS A 158 -11.09 -4.28 14.49
N LEU A 159 -11.52 -3.95 15.71
CA LEU A 159 -12.51 -2.91 15.94
C LEU A 159 -11.95 -1.53 15.57
N GLU A 160 -10.73 -1.22 15.99
CA GLU A 160 -10.06 0.05 15.71
C GLU A 160 -9.73 0.24 14.23
N MET A 161 -9.33 -0.82 13.52
CA MET A 161 -9.16 -0.80 12.06
C MET A 161 -10.45 -0.41 11.34
N ARG A 162 -11.59 -0.89 11.84
CA ARG A 162 -12.89 -0.69 11.21
C ARG A 162 -13.57 0.59 11.68
N ASP A 163 -12.90 1.39 12.51
CA ASP A 163 -13.47 2.64 12.98
C ASP A 163 -13.60 3.65 11.84
N TRP A 164 -14.85 3.92 11.52
CA TRP A 164 -15.28 4.88 10.53
C TRP A 164 -14.93 6.32 10.90
N HIS A 165 -14.94 6.67 12.19
CA HIS A 165 -14.65 8.05 12.61
C HIS A 165 -13.18 8.37 12.37
N THR A 166 -12.27 7.50 12.83
CA THR A 166 -10.83 7.63 12.57
C THR A 166 -10.51 7.68 11.07
N HIS A 167 -11.22 6.90 10.23
CA HIS A 167 -11.09 6.98 8.77
C HIS A 167 -11.38 8.40 8.22
N LEU A 168 -12.50 9.00 8.65
CA LEU A 168 -12.87 10.34 8.22
C LEU A 168 -11.91 11.41 8.75
N ASP A 169 -11.48 11.28 10.00
CA ASP A 169 -10.59 12.24 10.64
C ASP A 169 -9.24 12.28 9.92
N ILE A 170 -8.60 11.13 9.70
CA ILE A 170 -7.35 11.02 8.94
C ILE A 170 -7.52 11.61 7.54
N GLN A 171 -8.60 11.28 6.84
CA GLN A 171 -8.82 11.78 5.48
C GLN A 171 -8.98 13.31 5.46
N ASN A 172 -9.77 13.87 6.38
CA ASN A 172 -9.98 15.31 6.45
C ASN A 172 -8.70 16.05 6.84
N GLU A 173 -7.92 15.50 7.77
CA GLU A 173 -6.65 16.09 8.17
C GLU A 173 -5.62 16.07 7.05
N LEU A 174 -5.51 14.95 6.32
CA LEU A 174 -4.66 14.86 5.14
C LEU A 174 -5.08 15.87 4.06
N VAL A 175 -6.39 16.09 3.88
CA VAL A 175 -6.91 17.12 2.98
C VAL A 175 -6.56 18.52 3.48
N GLU A 176 -6.66 18.79 4.78
CA GLU A 176 -6.36 20.11 5.33
C GLU A 176 -4.87 20.43 5.36
N HIS A 177 -4.02 19.41 5.42
CA HIS A 177 -2.56 19.53 5.34
C HIS A 177 -2.04 19.93 3.95
N MET A 178 -2.91 19.86 2.93
CA MET A 178 -2.63 20.29 1.54
C MET A 178 -2.41 21.78 1.39
#